data_AF-A0A428SWN8-F1
#
_entry.id   AF-A0A428SWN8-F1
#
_cell.length_a   1.000
_cell.length_b   1.000
_cell.length_c   1.000
_cell.angle_alpha   90.00
_cell.angle_beta   90.00
_cell.angle_gamma   90.00
#
_symmetry.space_group_name_H-M   'P 1'
#
loop_
_entity.id
_entity.type
_entity.pdbx_description
1 polymer ?
#
loop_
_entity_poly.entity_id
_entity_poly.type
_entity_poly.pdbx_seq_one_letter_code
_entity_poly.pdbx_strand_id
1 'polypeptide(L)'
;MSMQFQSPFQESQFDIFEWYPQFQSCLRYFIDHAQYSSPVQTVAACVNILLPFQKGNSPPVTPTRSGPGPSASASGTIPLGLPRAPVTLIPYIRRLVVTGFDSPAVLHGFFGDDWMQGIGPIHESERRNYLFAAKSDNWLKVKSQYDMADGQTVPFLRPLQKRHRGGDTRSRIKLERVAGHARLDAWTQSSSRCRRPTSQG
;
A
#
# COMPACT_ATOMS: atom_id res chain seq x y z
N MET A 1 32.27 7.75 -39.73
CA MET A 1 30.92 7.95 -39.15
C MET A 1 30.75 6.91 -38.05
N SER A 2 30.95 7.31 -36.79
CA SER A 2 30.93 6.39 -35.65
C SER A 2 29.48 6.15 -35.21
N MET A 3 28.99 4.92 -35.37
CA MET A 3 27.70 4.48 -34.84
C MET A 3 27.76 4.48 -33.31
N GLN A 4 27.19 5.49 -32.67
CA GLN A 4 26.97 5.47 -31.23
C GLN A 4 25.90 4.41 -30.93
N PHE A 5 26.32 3.26 -30.39
CA PHE A 5 25.41 2.33 -29.73
C PHE A 5 24.91 2.99 -28.45
N GLN A 6 23.76 3.66 -28.55
CA GLN A 6 23.06 4.17 -27.39
C GLN A 6 22.48 2.95 -26.64
N SER A 7 23.13 2.58 -25.54
CA SER A 7 22.72 1.43 -24.74
C SER A 7 21.31 1.67 -24.19
N PRO A 8 20.33 0.77 -24.42
CA PRO A 8 18.93 0.96 -24.01
C PRO A 8 18.73 0.94 -22.47
N PHE A 9 19.81 0.77 -21.71
CA PHE A 9 19.83 0.72 -20.24
C PHE A 9 20.30 2.02 -19.58
N GLN A 10 20.33 3.15 -20.31
CA GLN A 10 20.46 4.47 -19.69
C GLN A 10 19.15 4.84 -18.98
N GLU A 11 18.75 4.03 -17.98
CA GLU A 11 17.94 4.52 -16.88
C GLU A 11 18.76 5.67 -16.28
N SER A 12 18.23 6.89 -16.39
CA SER A 12 18.72 8.10 -15.71
C SER A 12 19.33 7.71 -14.36
N GLN A 13 20.63 7.93 -14.16
CA GLN A 13 21.37 7.46 -12.99
C GLN A 13 20.52 7.67 -11.73
N PHE A 14 20.06 6.58 -11.13
CA PHE A 14 19.26 6.64 -9.91
C PHE A 14 20.17 7.10 -8.78
N ASP A 15 20.10 8.38 -8.43
CA ASP A 15 20.87 8.93 -7.32
C ASP A 15 20.21 8.53 -5.99
N ILE A 16 20.82 7.54 -5.34
CA ILE A 16 20.36 6.99 -4.07
C ILE A 16 20.35 8.08 -2.97
N PHE A 17 21.30 9.02 -3.01
CA PHE A 17 21.44 10.06 -1.99
C PHE A 17 20.41 11.18 -2.18
N GLU A 18 20.05 11.49 -3.42
CA GLU A 18 18.95 12.42 -3.71
C GLU A 18 17.60 11.78 -3.40
N TRP A 19 17.45 10.48 -3.67
CA TRP A 19 16.21 9.74 -3.46
C TRP A 19 15.86 9.48 -1.99
N TYR A 20 16.86 9.13 -1.17
CA TYR A 20 16.61 8.62 0.18
C TYR A 20 15.89 9.60 1.12
N PRO A 21 16.20 10.92 1.15
CA PRO A 21 15.47 11.85 2.00
C PRO A 21 13.98 11.95 1.62
N GLN A 22 13.62 11.72 0.36
CA GLN A 22 12.25 11.81 -0.16
C GLN A 22 11.49 10.54 0.23
N PHE A 23 12.18 9.40 0.18
CA PHE A 23 11.67 8.16 0.77
C PHE A 23 11.44 8.30 2.29
N GLN A 24 12.36 8.94 3.02
CA GLN A 24 12.18 9.20 4.45
C GLN A 24 10.99 10.13 4.75
N SER A 25 10.76 11.15 3.92
CA SER A 25 9.59 12.02 3.99
C SER A 25 8.29 11.20 3.87
N CYS A 26 8.22 10.31 2.88
CA CYS A 26 7.10 9.39 2.68
C CYS A 26 6.86 8.49 3.90
N LEU A 27 7.94 7.92 4.46
CA LEU A 27 7.87 7.04 5.64
C LEU A 27 7.33 7.80 6.85
N ARG A 28 7.85 9.00 7.10
CA ARG A 28 7.42 9.86 8.21
C ARG A 28 5.96 10.28 8.05
N TYR A 29 5.56 10.71 6.86
CA TYR A 29 4.15 11.05 6.58
C TYR A 29 3.22 9.87 6.84
N PHE A 30 3.59 8.67 6.37
CA PHE A 30 2.77 7.47 6.55
C PHE A 30 2.56 7.12 8.03
N ILE A 31 3.65 7.18 8.82
CA ILE A 31 3.63 6.86 10.25
C ILE A 31 2.95 7.98 11.06
N ASP A 32 3.29 9.24 10.83
CA ASP A 32 2.84 10.29 11.74
C ASP A 32 1.42 10.75 11.41
N HIS A 33 0.99 10.63 10.14
CA HIS A 33 -0.25 11.22 9.65
C HIS A 33 -1.16 10.23 8.93
N ALA A 34 -0.69 9.62 7.84
CA ALA A 34 -1.57 8.94 6.89
C ALA A 34 -2.32 7.76 7.52
N GLN A 35 -1.65 6.96 8.36
CA GLN A 35 -2.25 5.79 9.00
C GLN A 35 -3.46 6.09 9.89
N TYR A 36 -3.61 7.34 10.36
CA TYR A 36 -4.76 7.74 11.18
C TYR A 36 -5.92 8.30 10.36
N SER A 37 -5.73 8.51 9.05
CA SER A 37 -6.77 9.06 8.20
C SER A 37 -7.81 8.00 7.82
N SER A 38 -9.08 8.41 7.79
CA SER A 38 -10.20 7.51 7.41
C SER A 38 -10.04 6.91 5.99
N PRO A 39 -9.59 7.64 4.96
CA PRO A 39 -9.39 7.04 3.63
C PRO A 39 -8.34 5.92 3.62
N VAL A 40 -7.21 6.11 4.31
CA VAL A 40 -6.14 5.11 4.43
C VAL A 40 -6.62 3.88 5.20
N GLN A 41 -7.33 4.07 6.32
CA GLN A 41 -7.91 2.97 7.09
C GLN A 41 -8.93 2.17 6.28
N THR A 42 -9.74 2.85 5.47
CA THR A 42 -10.73 2.21 4.59
C THR A 42 -10.04 1.33 3.55
N VAL A 43 -9.02 1.85 2.87
CA VAL A 43 -8.24 1.07 1.90
C VAL A 43 -7.54 -0.09 2.60
N ALA A 44 -6.91 0.16 3.75
CA ALA A 44 -6.20 -0.84 4.54
C ALA A 44 -7.09 -2.03 4.92
N ALA A 45 -8.29 -1.76 5.44
CA ALA A 45 -9.29 -2.77 5.73
C ALA A 45 -9.72 -3.54 4.45
N CYS A 46 -9.94 -2.82 3.35
CA CYS A 46 -10.36 -3.42 2.08
C CYS A 46 -9.31 -4.37 1.48
N VAL A 47 -8.03 -4.05 1.62
CA VAL A 47 -6.91 -4.83 1.05
C VAL A 47 -6.25 -5.76 2.09
N ASN A 48 -6.86 -5.90 3.26
CA ASN A 48 -6.45 -6.74 4.37
C ASN A 48 -5.01 -6.48 4.84
N ILE A 49 -4.74 -5.23 5.25
CA ILE A 49 -3.46 -4.84 5.86
C ILE A 49 -3.67 -4.15 7.21
N LEU A 50 -2.81 -4.47 8.16
CA LEU A 50 -2.68 -3.80 9.43
C LEU A 50 -1.74 -2.61 9.27
N LEU A 51 -2.25 -1.44 9.62
CA LEU A 51 -1.47 -0.22 9.72
C LEU A 51 -0.54 -0.29 10.92
N PRO A 52 0.59 0.46 10.91
CA PRO A 52 1.58 0.37 11.97
C PRO A 52 1.01 0.51 13.39
N PHE A 53 0.06 1.41 13.62
CA PHE A 53 -0.57 1.62 14.93
C PHE A 53 -1.39 0.43 15.42
N GLN A 54 -1.86 -0.44 14.52
CA GLN A 54 -2.69 -1.60 14.85
C GLN A 54 -1.84 -2.80 15.30
N LYS A 55 -0.61 -2.91 14.81
CA LYS A 55 0.29 -4.05 15.07
C LYS A 55 0.74 -4.21 16.53
N GLY A 56 0.56 -3.18 17.37
CA GLY A 56 0.84 -3.25 18.82
C GLY A 56 -0.36 -3.65 19.67
N ASN A 57 -1.56 -3.76 19.07
CA ASN A 57 -2.82 -3.94 19.79
C ASN A 57 -3.53 -5.26 19.44
N SER A 58 -2.89 -6.12 18.62
CA SER A 58 -3.34 -7.48 18.37
C SER A 58 -3.08 -8.33 19.61
N PRO A 59 -4.12 -8.81 20.33
CA PRO A 59 -3.89 -9.73 21.43
C PRO A 59 -3.19 -10.97 20.89
N PRO A 60 -2.20 -11.54 21.62
CA PRO A 60 -1.62 -12.81 21.23
C PRO A 60 -2.75 -13.83 21.20
N VAL A 61 -3.04 -14.38 20.01
CA VAL A 61 -3.95 -15.51 19.84
C VAL A 61 -3.30 -16.69 20.55
N THR A 62 -3.60 -16.84 21.83
CA THR A 62 -3.24 -18.02 22.61
C THR A 62 -4.15 -19.15 22.11
N PRO A 63 -3.62 -20.27 21.63
CA PRO A 63 -4.47 -21.43 21.35
C PRO A 63 -5.09 -21.87 22.67
N THR A 64 -6.41 -21.75 22.76
CA THR A 64 -7.21 -22.19 23.91
C THR A 64 -7.02 -23.69 24.10
N ARG A 65 -6.12 -24.10 25.01
CA ARG A 65 -6.20 -25.44 25.63
C ARG A 65 -7.24 -25.34 26.73
N SER A 66 -8.40 -25.92 26.47
CA SER A 66 -9.47 -26.16 27.42
C SER A 66 -8.94 -26.93 28.64
N GLY A 67 -9.01 -26.30 29.81
CA GLY A 67 -8.79 -26.93 31.11
C GLY A 67 -9.40 -26.05 32.21
N PRO A 68 -10.19 -26.60 33.15
CA PRO A 68 -10.82 -25.80 34.20
C PRO A 68 -9.88 -25.64 35.40
N GLY A 69 -9.64 -24.42 35.86
CA GLY A 69 -8.90 -24.16 37.11
C GLY A 69 -8.83 -22.66 37.45
N PRO A 70 -8.90 -22.26 38.74
CA PRO A 70 -9.66 -21.09 39.17
C PRO A 70 -8.87 -19.78 39.25
N SER A 71 -9.64 -18.69 39.23
CA SER A 71 -9.35 -17.30 39.58
C SER A 71 -7.95 -16.99 40.12
N ALA A 72 -7.17 -16.27 39.31
CA ALA A 72 -6.13 -15.37 39.80
C ALA A 72 -6.21 -14.07 39.01
N SER A 73 -6.50 -12.98 39.72
CA SER A 73 -6.43 -11.60 39.24
C SER A 73 -5.01 -11.31 38.76
N ALA A 74 -4.74 -11.53 37.48
CA ALA A 74 -3.49 -11.08 36.86
C ALA A 74 -3.70 -9.64 36.40
N SER A 75 -3.25 -8.69 37.21
CA SER A 75 -2.84 -7.37 36.72
C SER A 75 -2.07 -7.59 35.44
N GLY A 76 -2.61 -7.09 34.33
CA GLY A 76 -1.98 -7.15 33.02
C GLY A 76 -0.71 -6.32 33.06
N THR A 77 0.40 -6.94 33.47
CA THR A 77 1.74 -6.44 33.19
C THR A 77 1.89 -6.52 31.69
N ILE A 78 1.54 -5.43 31.01
CA ILE A 78 1.95 -5.17 29.64
C ILE A 78 3.45 -5.47 29.61
N PRO A 79 3.94 -6.35 28.71
CA PRO A 79 5.37 -6.44 28.50
C PRO A 79 5.78 -5.10 27.88
N LEU A 80 6.22 -4.17 28.74
CA LEU A 80 6.95 -2.99 28.33
C LEU A 80 8.18 -3.49 27.58
N GLY A 81 8.26 -3.20 26.28
CA GLY A 81 9.54 -3.15 25.59
C GLY A 81 9.92 -4.33 24.72
N LEU A 82 8.97 -5.04 24.08
CA LEU A 82 9.37 -5.68 22.82
C LEU A 82 9.66 -4.56 21.80
N PRO A 83 10.86 -4.54 21.17
CA PRO A 83 11.19 -3.51 20.20
C PRO A 83 10.17 -3.55 19.08
N ARG A 84 9.47 -2.43 18.88
CA ARG A 84 8.54 -2.27 17.76
C ARG A 84 9.35 -2.47 16.48
N ALA A 85 9.03 -3.53 15.74
CA ALA A 85 9.72 -3.84 14.50
C ALA A 85 9.75 -2.60 13.58
N PRO A 86 10.86 -2.34 12.89
CA PRO A 86 10.96 -1.18 12.01
C PRO A 86 9.86 -1.24 10.96
N VAL A 87 9.12 -0.13 10.81
CA VAL A 87 8.05 -0.02 9.81
C VAL A 87 8.69 0.17 8.45
N THR A 88 8.38 -0.71 7.50
CA THR A 88 8.82 -0.61 6.11
C THR A 88 7.64 -0.28 5.20
N LEU A 89 7.85 0.55 4.18
CA LEU A 89 6.78 0.92 3.21
C LEU A 89 6.52 -0.17 2.18
N ILE A 90 7.51 -1.01 1.90
CA ILE A 90 7.49 -2.01 0.81
C ILE A 90 6.28 -2.95 0.89
N PRO A 91 5.92 -3.55 2.05
CA PRO A 91 4.74 -4.42 2.12
C PRO A 91 3.45 -3.69 1.74
N TYR A 92 3.29 -2.43 2.17
CA TYR A 92 2.12 -1.63 1.84
C TYR A 92 2.06 -1.31 0.34
N ILE A 93 3.18 -0.88 -0.25
CA ILE A 93 3.28 -0.62 -1.70
C ILE A 93 2.92 -1.88 -2.50
N ARG A 94 3.51 -3.03 -2.14
CA ARG A 94 3.24 -4.33 -2.76
C ARG A 94 1.75 -4.67 -2.74
N ARG A 95 1.09 -4.52 -1.59
CA ARG A 95 -0.35 -4.81 -1.48
C ARG A 95 -1.20 -3.88 -2.33
N LEU A 96 -0.91 -2.57 -2.32
CA LEU A 96 -1.63 -1.60 -3.13
C LEU A 96 -1.49 -1.92 -4.63
N VAL A 97 -0.28 -2.28 -5.09
CA VAL A 97 -0.03 -2.65 -6.49
C VAL A 97 -0.85 -3.87 -6.90
N VAL A 98 -0.78 -4.97 -6.15
CA VAL A 98 -1.41 -6.23 -6.59
C VAL A 98 -2.93 -6.22 -6.46
N THR A 99 -3.48 -5.43 -5.55
CA THR A 99 -4.93 -5.20 -5.43
C THR A 99 -5.43 -4.07 -6.35
N GLY A 100 -4.50 -3.35 -6.98
CA GLY A 100 -4.75 -2.22 -7.88
C GLY A 100 -5.31 -0.97 -7.19
N PHE A 101 -4.98 -0.77 -5.92
CA PHE A 101 -5.22 0.46 -5.15
C PHE A 101 -3.99 1.39 -5.18
N ASP A 102 -3.32 1.49 -6.32
CA ASP A 102 -2.07 2.23 -6.50
C ASP A 102 -2.21 3.41 -7.48
N SER A 103 -3.39 4.02 -7.51
CA SER A 103 -3.62 5.26 -8.25
C SER A 103 -2.81 6.43 -7.66
N PRO A 104 -2.41 7.45 -8.45
CA PRO A 104 -1.67 8.61 -7.94
C PRO A 104 -2.33 9.27 -6.73
N ALA A 105 -3.66 9.30 -6.76
CA ALA A 105 -4.55 9.65 -5.68
C ALA A 105 -4.23 8.86 -4.39
N VAL A 106 -4.44 7.55 -4.40
CA VAL A 106 -4.22 6.71 -3.22
C VAL A 106 -2.76 6.77 -2.73
N LEU A 107 -1.79 6.80 -3.65
CA LEU A 107 -0.37 6.90 -3.28
C LEU A 107 -0.05 8.22 -2.58
N HIS A 108 -0.59 9.34 -3.07
CA HIS A 108 -0.50 10.63 -2.38
C HIS A 108 -1.14 10.59 -0.98
N GLY A 109 -2.32 9.97 -0.85
CA GLY A 109 -2.99 9.83 0.43
C GLY A 109 -2.23 8.97 1.46
N PHE A 110 -1.48 7.97 1.01
CA PHE A 110 -0.66 7.11 1.88
C PHE A 110 0.71 7.72 2.21
N PHE A 111 1.35 8.40 1.25
CA PHE A 111 2.77 8.73 1.30
C PHE A 111 3.09 10.22 1.20
N GLY A 112 2.08 11.09 1.08
CA GLY A 112 2.25 12.54 1.08
C GLY A 112 2.67 13.10 -0.28
N ASP A 113 3.08 14.37 -0.30
CA ASP A 113 3.38 15.11 -1.54
C ASP A 113 4.62 14.57 -2.28
N ASP A 114 5.63 14.11 -1.54
CA ASP A 114 6.91 13.62 -2.10
C ASP A 114 6.83 12.19 -2.66
N TRP A 115 5.65 11.57 -2.70
CA TRP A 115 5.51 10.16 -3.06
C TRP A 115 6.11 9.84 -4.43
N MET A 116 6.00 10.74 -5.41
CA MET A 116 6.52 10.50 -6.75
C MET A 116 8.04 10.31 -6.77
N GLN A 117 8.77 11.12 -6.00
CA GLN A 117 10.22 11.00 -5.88
C GLN A 117 10.60 9.92 -4.88
N GLY A 118 9.90 9.84 -3.74
CA GLY A 118 10.27 8.95 -2.63
C GLY A 118 9.91 7.49 -2.85
N ILE A 119 8.68 7.17 -3.26
CA ILE A 119 8.26 5.76 -3.49
C ILE A 119 8.06 5.42 -4.96
N GLY A 120 8.02 6.40 -5.86
CA GLY A 120 7.79 6.18 -7.30
C GLY A 120 8.68 5.09 -7.92
N PRO A 121 10.01 5.08 -7.69
CA PRO A 121 10.89 4.02 -8.19
C PRO A 121 10.53 2.62 -7.65
N ILE A 122 10.18 2.51 -6.37
CA ILE A 122 9.75 1.25 -5.74
C ILE A 122 8.39 0.81 -6.29
N HIS A 123 7.46 1.75 -6.43
CA HIS A 123 6.12 1.50 -6.97
C HIS A 123 6.17 0.98 -8.40
N GLU A 124 6.96 1.63 -9.25
CA GLU A 124 7.08 1.29 -10.67
C GLU A 124 7.85 -0.03 -10.87
N SER A 125 8.91 -0.28 -10.09
CA SER A 125 9.57 -1.58 -10.07
C SER A 125 8.63 -2.70 -9.61
N GLU A 126 7.82 -2.47 -8.58
CA GLU A 126 6.86 -3.48 -8.10
C GLU A 126 5.73 -3.74 -9.10
N ARG A 127 5.25 -2.72 -9.83
CA ARG A 127 4.30 -2.92 -10.94
C ARG A 127 4.89 -3.83 -12.02
N ARG A 128 6.17 -3.65 -12.38
CA ARG A 128 6.83 -4.56 -13.33
C ARG A 128 6.97 -5.97 -12.75
N ASN A 129 7.41 -6.11 -11.51
CA ASN A 129 7.56 -7.40 -10.84
C ASN A 129 6.25 -8.19 -10.82
N TYR A 130 5.16 -7.52 -10.42
CA TYR A 130 3.84 -8.14 -10.40
C TYR A 130 3.36 -8.53 -11.81
N LEU A 131 3.63 -7.69 -12.83
CA LEU A 131 3.31 -8.03 -14.22
C LEU A 131 4.01 -9.31 -14.68
N PHE A 132 5.29 -9.46 -14.34
CA PHE A 132 6.05 -10.65 -14.69
C PHE A 132 5.53 -11.87 -13.94
N ALA A 133 5.39 -11.78 -12.62
CA ALA A 133 4.90 -12.89 -11.79
C ALA A 133 3.50 -13.37 -12.24
N ALA A 134 2.58 -12.44 -12.48
CA ALA A 134 1.22 -12.75 -12.91
C ALA A 134 1.15 -13.38 -14.32
N LYS A 135 2.19 -13.20 -15.15
CA LYS A 135 2.27 -13.82 -16.48
C LYS A 135 2.98 -15.17 -16.48
N SER A 136 3.91 -15.39 -15.56
CA SER A 136 4.80 -16.56 -15.59
C SER A 136 4.41 -17.68 -14.63
N ASP A 137 3.65 -17.37 -13.58
CA ASP A 137 3.34 -18.31 -12.50
C ASP A 137 1.84 -18.51 -12.29
N ASN A 138 1.49 -19.56 -11.54
CA ASN A 138 0.10 -19.84 -11.21
C ASN A 138 -0.46 -18.82 -10.19
N TRP A 139 -1.76 -18.54 -10.30
CA TRP A 139 -2.48 -17.58 -9.48
C TRP A 139 -2.23 -17.74 -7.97
N LEU A 140 -2.30 -18.97 -7.44
CA LEU A 140 -2.13 -19.24 -6.00
C LEU A 140 -0.71 -18.93 -5.53
N LYS A 141 0.31 -19.30 -6.32
CA LYS A 141 1.71 -19.02 -6.03
C LYS A 141 1.99 -17.52 -6.06
N VAL A 142 1.53 -16.81 -7.09
CA VAL A 142 1.66 -15.35 -7.16
C VAL A 142 1.00 -14.71 -5.94
N LYS A 143 -0.25 -15.08 -5.62
CA LYS A 143 -0.96 -14.55 -4.44
C LYS A 143 -0.16 -14.73 -3.15
N SER A 144 0.41 -15.93 -2.92
CA SER A 144 1.18 -16.23 -1.71
C SER A 144 2.45 -15.37 -1.56
N GLN A 145 3.07 -14.93 -2.67
CA GLN A 145 4.25 -14.04 -2.65
C GLN A 145 3.94 -12.60 -2.20
N TYR A 146 2.65 -12.28 -2.04
CA TYR A 146 2.16 -10.97 -1.62
C TYR A 146 1.42 -11.00 -0.28
N ASP A 147 1.34 -12.17 0.36
CA ASP A 147 0.85 -12.31 1.72
C ASP A 147 1.85 -11.65 2.71
N MET A 148 1.33 -11.17 3.84
CA MET A 148 2.13 -10.56 4.90
C MET A 148 2.05 -11.40 6.18
N ALA A 149 2.90 -11.06 7.16
CA ALA A 149 2.85 -11.63 8.50
C ALA A 149 1.47 -11.41 9.18
N ASP A 150 1.26 -12.09 10.31
CA ASP A 150 0.05 -11.95 11.14
C ASP A 150 -1.25 -12.33 10.41
N GLY A 151 -1.19 -13.28 9.49
CA GLY A 151 -2.37 -13.79 8.76
C GLY A 151 -2.95 -12.84 7.71
N GLN A 152 -2.25 -11.75 7.39
CA GLN A 152 -2.67 -10.77 6.40
C GLN A 152 -2.50 -11.31 4.97
N THR A 153 -3.43 -12.15 4.54
CA THR A 153 -3.45 -12.67 3.17
C THR A 153 -4.02 -11.67 2.17
N VAL A 154 -3.52 -11.68 0.93
CA VAL A 154 -4.05 -10.85 -0.15
C VAL A 154 -5.49 -11.28 -0.44
N PRO A 155 -6.48 -10.38 -0.45
CA PRO A 155 -7.88 -10.79 -0.66
C PRO A 155 -8.17 -11.16 -2.12
N PHE A 156 -7.53 -10.47 -3.08
CA PHE A 156 -7.66 -10.71 -4.52
C PHE A 156 -6.47 -10.07 -5.24
N LEU A 157 -6.17 -10.53 -6.46
CA LEU A 157 -5.25 -9.82 -7.36
C LEU A 157 -6.04 -9.13 -8.48
N ARG A 158 -5.58 -7.96 -8.89
CA ARG A 158 -6.17 -7.20 -10.01
C ARG A 158 -5.17 -7.17 -11.16
N PRO A 159 -5.59 -7.43 -12.41
CA PRO A 159 -4.72 -7.21 -13.56
C PRO A 159 -4.24 -5.76 -13.62
N LEU A 160 -2.95 -5.55 -13.91
CA LEU A 160 -2.42 -4.20 -14.03
C LEU A 160 -3.09 -3.47 -15.19
N GLN A 161 -3.74 -2.35 -14.88
CA GLN A 161 -4.33 -1.49 -15.90
C GLN A 161 -3.21 -0.81 -16.68
N LYS A 162 -3.23 -0.95 -18.02
CA LYS A 162 -2.38 -0.15 -18.90
C LYS A 162 -2.78 1.31 -18.72
N ARG A 163 -1.79 2.22 -18.59
CA ARG A 163 -2.03 3.66 -18.73
C ARG A 163 -2.61 3.86 -20.13
N HIS A 164 -3.90 4.14 -20.22
CA HIS A 164 -4.55 4.41 -21.50
C HIS A 164 -4.02 5.74 -22.02
N ARG A 165 -2.97 5.71 -22.85
CA ARG A 165 -2.63 6.84 -23.71
C ARG A 165 -3.81 6.96 -24.69
N GLY A 166 -4.53 8.08 -24.63
CA GLY A 166 -5.86 8.26 -25.23
C GLY A 166 -6.00 7.65 -26.63
N GLY A 167 -7.05 6.85 -26.81
CA GLY A 167 -7.38 6.22 -28.08
C GLY A 167 -8.10 4.91 -27.88
N ASP A 168 -9.37 4.89 -28.27
CA ASP A 168 -10.23 3.72 -28.45
C ASP A 168 -10.93 3.13 -27.21
N THR A 169 -12.15 3.63 -26.97
CA THR A 169 -13.12 3.08 -26.02
C THR A 169 -14.14 2.26 -26.79
N ARG A 170 -13.76 1.06 -27.27
CA ARG A 170 -14.74 0.12 -27.79
C ARG A 170 -14.28 -1.32 -27.61
N SER A 171 -14.39 -1.82 -26.37
CA SER A 171 -14.83 -3.19 -26.03
C SER A 171 -14.38 -3.58 -24.62
N ARG A 172 -15.02 -3.05 -23.58
CA ARG A 172 -15.16 -3.78 -22.29
C ARG A 172 -16.23 -3.18 -21.37
N ILE A 173 -17.36 -2.74 -21.93
CA ILE A 173 -18.53 -2.34 -21.14
C ILE A 173 -19.53 -3.49 -21.12
N LYS A 174 -19.28 -4.47 -20.26
CA LYS A 174 -20.33 -5.15 -19.50
C LYS A 174 -19.63 -5.99 -18.43
N LEU A 175 -20.05 -5.81 -17.17
CA LEU A 175 -19.59 -6.51 -15.97
C LEU A 175 -18.45 -5.91 -15.12
N GLU A 176 -18.34 -4.58 -14.95
CA GLU A 176 -17.57 -4.00 -13.81
C GLU A 176 -17.98 -2.54 -13.44
N ARG A 177 -19.22 -2.12 -13.70
CA ARG A 177 -19.61 -0.70 -13.59
C ARG A 177 -20.34 -0.27 -12.32
N VAL A 178 -20.47 -1.09 -11.29
CA VAL A 178 -21.26 -0.70 -10.09
C VAL A 178 -20.42 -0.55 -8.80
N ALA A 179 -19.30 -1.26 -8.64
CA ALA A 179 -18.52 -1.19 -7.39
C ALA A 179 -17.28 -0.27 -7.42
N GLY A 180 -16.66 -0.07 -8.60
CA GLY A 180 -15.37 0.61 -8.71
C GLY A 180 -15.43 2.14 -8.78
N HIS A 181 -16.43 2.71 -9.47
CA HIS A 181 -16.57 4.16 -9.63
C HIS A 181 -16.98 4.84 -8.31
N ALA A 182 -17.94 4.25 -7.58
CA ALA A 182 -18.42 4.82 -6.32
C ALA A 182 -17.33 4.99 -5.23
N ARG A 183 -16.28 4.16 -5.25
CA ARG A 183 -15.18 4.22 -4.26
C ARG A 183 -14.11 5.26 -4.57
N LEU A 184 -13.81 5.51 -5.85
CA LEU A 184 -12.84 6.53 -6.27
C LEU A 184 -13.42 7.95 -6.20
N ASP A 185 -14.71 8.11 -6.48
CA ASP A 185 -15.41 9.39 -6.35
C ASP A 185 -15.50 9.84 -4.88
N ALA A 186 -15.71 8.89 -3.96
CA ALA A 186 -15.69 9.14 -2.52
C ALA A 186 -14.30 9.59 -2.02
N TRP A 187 -13.22 9.06 -2.58
CA TRP A 187 -11.84 9.48 -2.24
C TRP A 187 -11.57 10.93 -2.69
N THR A 188 -11.95 11.27 -3.92
CA THR A 188 -11.78 12.64 -4.46
C THR A 188 -12.60 13.67 -3.67
N GLN A 189 -13.83 13.33 -3.27
CA GLN A 189 -14.68 14.20 -2.44
C GLN A 189 -14.15 14.37 -1.01
N SER A 190 -13.60 13.30 -0.41
CA SER A 190 -13.05 13.38 0.95
C SER A 190 -11.75 14.18 1.01
N SER A 191 -10.85 14.02 0.03
CA SER A 191 -9.59 14.78 -0.06
C SER A 191 -9.82 16.28 -0.30
N SER A 192 -10.91 16.63 -0.98
CA SER A 192 -11.32 18.04 -1.21
C SER A 192 -11.84 18.72 0.06
N ARG A 193 -12.37 17.95 1.02
CA ARG A 193 -12.98 18.49 2.25
C ARG A 193 -11.94 18.80 3.33
N CYS A 194 -10.73 18.23 3.24
CA CYS A 194 -9.61 18.53 4.13
C CYS A 194 -8.79 19.78 3.72
N ARG A 195 -9.07 20.41 2.56
CA ARG A 195 -8.41 21.65 2.09
C ARG A 195 -9.28 22.91 2.28
N ARG A 196 -9.92 23.10 3.42
CA ARG A 196 -10.47 24.42 3.80
C ARG A 196 -9.90 24.87 5.13
N PRO A 197 -8.98 25.85 5.15
CA PRO A 197 -8.77 26.64 6.35
C PRO A 197 -10.00 27.55 6.54
N THR A 198 -10.62 27.46 7.71
CA THR A 198 -11.52 28.48 8.21
C THR A 198 -10.72 29.76 8.44
N SER A 199 -10.81 30.69 7.49
CA SER A 199 -10.59 32.10 7.73
C SER A 199 -11.98 32.74 7.81
N GLN A 200 -12.38 33.13 9.03
CA GLN A 200 -13.44 34.09 9.29
C GLN A 200 -13.16 34.78 10.61
N GLY A 201 -13.17 36.12 10.58
CA GLY A 201 -13.40 37.01 11.72
C GLY A 201 -12.15 37.51 12.41
#